data_AF-U2Z2H0-F1
#
_entry.id   AF-U2Z2H0-F1
#
_cell.length_a   1.000
_cell.length_b   1.000
_cell.length_c   1.000
_cell.angle_alpha   90.00
_cell.angle_beta   90.00
_cell.angle_gamma   90.00
#
_symmetry.space_group_name_H-M   'P 1'
#
loop_
_entity.id
_entity.type
_entity.pdbx_description
1 polymer ?
#
loop_
_entity_poly.entity_id
_entity_poly.type
_entity_poly.pdbx_seq_one_letter_code
_entity_poly.pdbx_strand_id
1 'polypeptide(L)'
;MAYLTDRKRAHGLGASHSGTRQHWRMSISSVALAILIPLFVFTFGAILGGTYEEVVIYYQRPIPAAIAVLTFIVGFWHFRAGAQIMIEDYAQASPARR
;
A
#
# COMPACT_ATOMS: atom_id res chain seq x y z
N MET A 1 -13.28 -37.98 12.19
CA MET A 1 -12.84 -36.93 11.25
C MET A 1 -11.52 -37.35 10.63
N ALA A 2 -11.42 -37.44 9.30
CA ALA A 2 -10.16 -37.74 8.65
C ALA A 2 -9.29 -36.47 8.63
N TYR A 3 -8.19 -36.47 9.37
CA TYR A 3 -7.21 -35.40 9.35
C TYR A 3 -6.39 -35.52 8.06
N LEU A 4 -6.63 -34.62 7.11
CA LEU A 4 -5.79 -34.46 5.93
C LEU A 4 -4.66 -33.50 6.27
N THR A 5 -3.43 -33.86 5.90
CA THR A 5 -2.28 -32.95 5.99
C THR A 5 -2.45 -31.80 5.01
N ASP A 6 -1.92 -30.62 5.34
CA ASP A 6 -2.01 -29.43 4.48
C ASP A 6 -1.42 -29.68 3.09
N ARG A 7 -0.38 -30.51 3.02
CA ARG A 7 0.20 -30.97 1.75
C ARG A 7 -0.82 -31.70 0.88
N LYS A 8 -1.66 -32.58 1.44
CA LYS A 8 -2.67 -33.33 0.69
C LYS A 8 -3.83 -32.44 0.22
N ARG A 9 -4.11 -31.34 0.94
CA ARG A 9 -5.09 -30.31 0.54
C ARG A 9 -4.57 -29.40 -0.56
N ALA A 10 -3.29 -29.04 -0.51
CA ALA A 10 -2.65 -28.17 -1.50
C ALA A 10 -2.28 -28.90 -2.81
N HIS A 11 -2.21 -30.23 -2.79
CA HIS A 11 -1.83 -31.04 -3.94
C HIS A 11 -2.87 -30.89 -5.07
N GLY A 12 -2.44 -30.41 -6.24
CA GLY A 12 -3.29 -30.22 -7.42
C GLY A 12 -3.87 -28.80 -7.58
N LEU A 13 -3.67 -27.90 -6.62
CA LEU A 13 -4.12 -26.50 -6.73
C LEU A 13 -3.17 -25.61 -7.55
N GLY A 14 -1.97 -26.11 -7.88
CA GLY A 14 -0.94 -25.36 -8.62
C GLY A 14 -0.38 -24.17 -7.83
N ALA A 15 0.69 -23.55 -8.33
CA ALA A 15 1.07 -22.22 -7.87
C ALA A 15 0.17 -21.20 -8.58
N SER A 16 -0.34 -20.18 -7.90
CA SER A 16 -1.11 -19.10 -8.57
C SER A 16 -0.24 -18.31 -9.56
N HIS A 17 1.09 -18.45 -9.48
CA HIS A 17 2.13 -17.78 -10.26
C HIS A 17 2.11 -16.23 -10.23
N SER A 18 1.07 -15.60 -9.68
CA SER A 18 0.87 -14.15 -9.61
C SER A 18 1.09 -13.57 -8.21
N GLY A 19 0.87 -14.36 -7.15
CA GLY A 19 0.93 -13.89 -5.75
C GLY A 19 2.28 -13.27 -5.36
N THR A 20 3.39 -13.85 -5.83
CA THR A 20 4.75 -13.33 -5.56
C THR A 20 4.97 -11.94 -6.15
N ARG A 21 4.45 -11.68 -7.37
CA ARG A 21 4.59 -10.38 -8.01
C ARG A 21 3.79 -9.31 -7.29
N GLN A 22 2.58 -9.65 -6.85
CA GLN A 22 1.74 -8.73 -6.09
C GLN A 22 2.34 -8.43 -4.71
N HIS A 23 2.79 -9.45 -4.00
CA HIS A 23 3.49 -9.28 -2.72
C HIS A 23 4.75 -8.42 -2.86
N TRP A 24 5.56 -8.67 -3.90
CA TRP A 24 6.76 -7.89 -4.18
C TRP A 24 6.47 -6.41 -4.44
N ARG A 25 5.45 -6.10 -5.24
CA ARG A 25 5.01 -4.70 -5.48
C ARG A 25 4.53 -4.04 -4.19
N MET A 26 3.83 -4.79 -3.35
CA MET A 26 3.38 -4.33 -2.03
C MET A 26 4.60 -3.94 -1.18
N SER A 27 5.59 -4.83 -1.04
CA SER A 27 6.82 -4.59 -0.28
C SER A 27 7.61 -3.38 -0.76
N ILE A 28 7.79 -3.21 -2.08
CA ILE A 28 8.49 -2.04 -2.63
C ILE A 28 7.78 -0.75 -2.23
N SER A 29 6.46 -0.69 -2.42
CA SER A 29 5.68 0.50 -2.06
C SER A 29 5.69 0.77 -0.54
N SER A 30 5.70 -0.28 0.30
CA SER A 30 5.85 -0.15 1.76
C SER A 30 7.18 0.48 2.13
N VAL A 31 8.29 0.01 1.55
CA VAL A 31 9.63 0.54 1.83
C VAL A 31 9.74 1.98 1.35
N ALA A 32 9.21 2.30 0.17
CA ALA A 32 9.16 3.68 -0.32
C ALA A 32 8.38 4.59 0.64
N LEU A 33 7.21 4.17 1.11
CA LEU A 33 6.41 4.94 2.08
C LEU A 33 7.05 5.03 3.45
N ALA A 34 7.76 4.01 3.91
CA ALA A 34 8.49 4.06 5.18
C ALA A 34 9.53 5.19 5.20
N ILE A 35 10.06 5.58 4.04
CA ILE A 35 10.99 6.72 3.88
C ILE A 35 10.20 8.01 3.62
N LEU A 36 9.23 7.98 2.71
CA LEU A 36 8.47 9.18 2.31
C LEU A 36 7.64 9.76 3.44
N ILE A 37 7.04 8.94 4.31
CA ILE A 37 6.16 9.42 5.38
C ILE A 37 6.92 10.28 6.41
N PRO A 38 8.06 9.87 6.98
CA PRO A 38 8.84 10.75 7.84
C PRO A 38 9.23 12.06 7.16
N LEU A 39 9.71 12.00 5.90
CA LEU A 39 10.07 13.20 5.14
C LEU A 39 8.86 14.12 4.93
N PHE A 40 7.70 13.55 4.60
CA PHE A 40 6.46 14.29 4.44
C PHE A 40 6.04 14.94 5.75
N VAL A 41 6.04 14.21 6.87
CA VAL A 41 5.69 14.74 8.19
C VAL A 41 6.55 15.95 8.57
N PHE A 42 7.87 15.90 8.35
CA PHE A 42 8.74 17.04 8.66
C PHE A 42 8.56 18.20 7.68
N THR A 43 8.43 17.94 6.38
CA THR A 43 8.28 19.01 5.37
C THR A 43 6.90 19.66 5.41
N PHE A 44 5.84 18.88 5.40
CA PHE A 44 4.46 19.38 5.56
C PHE A 44 4.26 20.01 6.95
N GLY A 45 4.77 19.38 8.01
CA GLY A 45 4.65 19.91 9.37
C GLY A 45 5.31 21.28 9.54
N ALA A 46 6.40 21.55 8.82
CA ALA A 46 7.09 22.85 8.87
C ALA A 46 6.28 24.03 8.30
N ILE A 47 5.26 23.77 7.48
CA ILE A 47 4.41 24.81 6.88
C ILE A 47 2.93 24.69 7.29
N LEU A 48 2.60 23.71 8.13
CA LEU A 48 1.24 23.48 8.60
C LEU A 48 0.75 24.68 9.42
N GLY A 49 -0.38 25.26 9.01
CA GLY A 49 -0.96 26.44 9.66
C GLY A 49 -0.45 27.79 9.14
N GLY A 50 0.46 27.79 8.15
CA GLY A 50 0.85 29.01 7.44
C GLY A 50 -0.28 29.59 6.57
N THR A 51 -0.13 30.85 6.14
CA THR A 51 -1.08 31.48 5.21
C THR A 51 -1.01 30.83 3.83
N TYR A 52 -2.01 31.11 2.99
CA TYR A 52 -2.01 30.64 1.59
C TYR A 52 -0.72 31.06 0.86
N GLU A 53 -0.30 32.31 1.02
CA GLU A 53 0.90 32.86 0.38
C GLU A 53 2.17 32.13 0.85
N GLU A 54 2.30 31.87 2.15
CA GLU A 54 3.43 31.14 2.73
C GLU A 54 3.51 29.70 2.19
N VAL A 55 2.37 29.02 2.12
CA VAL A 55 2.26 27.66 1.58
C VAL A 55 2.64 27.63 0.10
N VAL A 56 2.17 28.60 -0.70
CA VAL A 56 2.51 28.72 -2.12
C VAL A 56 4.03 28.90 -2.30
N ILE A 57 4.64 29.83 -1.55
CA ILE A 57 6.09 30.07 -1.61
C ILE A 57 6.88 28.82 -1.18
N TYR A 58 6.41 28.10 -0.16
CA TYR A 58 7.06 26.89 0.33
C TYR A 58 7.07 25.78 -0.73
N TYR A 59 5.93 25.51 -1.36
CA TYR A 59 5.78 24.44 -2.35
C TYR A 59 6.24 24.81 -3.76
N GLN A 60 6.62 26.07 -4.03
CA GLN A 60 7.43 26.41 -5.21
C GLN A 60 8.83 25.80 -5.16
N ARG A 61 9.31 25.38 -3.98
CA ARG A 61 10.58 24.69 -3.82
C ARG A 61 10.46 23.23 -4.29
N PRO A 62 11.37 22.73 -5.13
CA PRO A 62 11.21 21.42 -5.77
C PRO A 62 11.23 20.25 -4.78
N ILE A 63 12.01 20.33 -3.69
CA ILE A 63 12.17 19.22 -2.74
C ILE A 63 10.89 18.93 -1.94
N PRO A 64 10.30 19.87 -1.17
CA PRO A 64 9.07 19.60 -0.43
C PRO A 64 7.90 19.27 -1.35
N ALA A 65 7.84 19.90 -2.54
CA ALA A 65 6.84 19.57 -3.56
C ALA A 65 6.97 18.12 -4.06
N ALA A 66 8.18 17.68 -4.41
CA ALA A 66 8.42 16.32 -4.86
C ALA A 66 8.09 15.30 -3.77
N ILE A 67 8.48 15.54 -2.52
CA ILE A 67 8.16 14.67 -1.38
C ILE A 67 6.64 14.54 -1.22
N ALA A 68 5.91 15.66 -1.23
CA ALA A 68 4.45 15.65 -1.12
C ALA A 68 3.78 14.88 -2.28
N VAL A 69 4.15 15.19 -3.52
CA VAL A 69 3.59 14.54 -4.72
C VAL A 69 3.88 13.04 -4.72
N LEU A 70 5.13 12.63 -4.45
CA LEU A 70 5.49 11.21 -4.39
C LEU A 70 4.77 10.49 -3.24
N THR A 71 4.63 11.13 -2.08
CA THR A 71 3.88 10.56 -0.94
C THR A 71 2.44 10.27 -1.34
N PHE A 72 1.76 11.19 -2.03
CA PHE A 72 0.40 10.95 -2.50
C PHE A 72 0.34 9.86 -3.57
N ILE A 73 1.17 9.92 -4.61
CA ILE A 73 1.13 8.95 -5.71
C ILE A 73 1.43 7.53 -5.20
N VAL A 74 2.51 7.35 -4.45
CA VAL A 74 2.89 6.05 -3.92
C VAL A 74 1.90 5.60 -2.84
N GLY A 75 1.41 6.52 -2.01
CA GLY A 75 0.41 6.26 -0.97
C GLY A 75 -0.89 5.72 -1.55
N PHE A 76 -1.44 6.36 -2.57
CA PHE A 76 -2.65 5.89 -3.23
C PHE A 76 -2.46 4.56 -3.97
N TRP A 77 -1.30 4.35 -4.59
CA TRP A 77 -0.99 3.05 -5.19
C TRP A 77 -0.93 1.96 -4.13
N HIS A 78 -0.17 2.16 -3.06
CA HIS A 78 -0.06 1.23 -1.95
C HIS A 78 -1.44 0.93 -1.34
N PHE A 79 -2.22 1.97 -1.05
CA PHE A 79 -3.57 1.83 -0.52
C PHE A 79 -4.48 1.02 -1.45
N ARG A 80 -4.50 1.33 -2.74
CA ARG A 80 -5.30 0.57 -3.73
C ARG A 80 -4.93 -0.91 -3.72
N ALA A 81 -3.64 -1.23 -3.71
CA ALA A 81 -3.16 -2.62 -3.73
C ALA A 81 -3.54 -3.36 -2.44
N GLY A 82 -3.37 -2.73 -1.28
CA GLY A 82 -3.75 -3.30 0.01
C GLY A 82 -5.27 -3.46 0.18
N ALA A 83 -6.04 -2.46 -0.24
CA ALA A 83 -7.50 -2.51 -0.21
C ALA A 83 -8.05 -3.64 -1.09
N GLN A 84 -7.45 -3.87 -2.26
CA GLN A 84 -7.82 -5.00 -3.11
C GLN A 84 -7.63 -6.34 -2.40
N ILE A 85 -6.47 -6.57 -1.76
CA ILE A 85 -6.19 -7.80 -1.00
C ILE A 85 -7.20 -7.97 0.13
N MET A 86 -7.46 -6.92 0.91
CA MET A 86 -8.44 -6.95 2.00
C MET A 86 -9.84 -7.31 1.50
N ILE A 87 -10.27 -6.76 0.36
CA ILE A 87 -11.57 -7.10 -0.24
C ILE A 87 -11.58 -8.57 -0.69
N GLU A 88 -10.53 -9.03 -1.37
CA GLU A 88 -10.40 -10.41 -1.84
C GLU A 88 -10.44 -11.42 -0.67
N ASP A 89 -9.82 -11.10 0.47
CA ASP A 89 -9.74 -11.96 1.65
C ASP A 89 -11.02 -11.98 2.50
N TYR A 90 -11.73 -10.84 2.60
CA TYR A 90 -12.79 -10.67 3.60
C TYR A 90 -14.18 -10.37 3.03
N ALA A 91 -14.31 -9.93 1.78
CA ALA A 91 -15.62 -9.61 1.19
C ALA A 91 -16.28 -10.82 0.50
N GLN A 92 -15.57 -11.94 0.35
CA GLN A 92 -16.15 -13.18 -0.18
C GLN A 92 -16.99 -13.87 0.91
N ALA A 93 -18.31 -13.89 0.74
CA ALA A 93 -19.17 -14.78 1.53
C ALA A 93 -18.73 -16.23 1.29
N SER A 94 -18.50 -16.96 2.38
CA SER A 94 -18.20 -18.40 2.35
C SER A 94 -19.20 -19.10 1.42
N PRO A 95 -18.77 -19.92 0.44
CA PRO A 95 -19.71 -20.74 -0.30
C PRO A 95 -20.36 -21.67 0.72
N ALA A 96 -21.63 -21.40 1.04
CA ALA A 96 -22.45 -22.31 1.80
C ALA A 96 -22.38 -23.65 1.07
N ARG A 97 -21.69 -24.59 1.73
CA ARG A 97 -21.42 -25.97 1.34
C ARG A 97 -22.65 -26.55 0.61
N ARG A 98 -22.50 -26.84 -0.69
CA ARG A 98 -23.33 -27.82 -1.41
C ARG A 98 -22.44 -29.00 -1.78
#